data_AF-A0A8J8F6U8-F1
#
_entry.id   AF-A0A8J8F6U8-F1
#
_cell.length_a   1.000
_cell.length_b   1.000
_cell.length_c   1.000
_cell.angle_alpha   90.00
_cell.angle_beta   90.00
_cell.angle_gamma   90.00
#
_symmetry.space_group_name_H-M   'P 1'
#
loop_
_entity.id
_entity.type
_entity.pdbx_description
1 polymer ?
#
loop_
_entity_poly.entity_id
_entity_poly.type
_entity_poly.pdbx_seq_one_letter_code
_entity_poly.pdbx_strand_id
1 'polypeptide(L)' 'MAGHKIYRCIVEEVKSGTLKEPFTKDDFRTACPNFGEGTYNAFLDKHRVGNPGGNSELFERVSPGKFKLVRPFKYGFDC' A
#
# COMPACT_ATOMS: atom_id res chain seq x y z
N MET A 1 6.28 -0.39 -15.09
CA MET A 1 5.62 -0.91 -13.88
C MET A 1 5.18 0.24 -12.95
N ALA A 2 3.93 0.70 -13.02
CA ALA A 2 3.43 1.80 -12.17
C ALA A 2 3.13 1.36 -10.72
N GLY A 3 2.78 0.08 -10.51
CA GLY A 3 2.46 -0.47 -9.18
C GLY A 3 3.63 -0.43 -8.19
N HIS A 4 4.87 -0.55 -8.68
CA HIS A 4 6.07 -0.52 -7.82
C HIS A 4 6.32 0.88 -7.24
N LYS A 5 5.99 1.95 -7.96
CA LYS A 5 6.18 3.34 -7.48
C LYS A 5 5.26 3.64 -6.30
N ILE A 6 4.01 3.17 -6.37
CA ILE A 6 3.01 3.36 -5.30
C ILE A 6 3.43 2.59 -4.05
N TYR A 7 3.78 1.31 -4.21
CA TYR A 7 4.22 0.49 -3.09
C TYR A 7 5.49 1.06 -2.43
N ARG A 8 6.45 1.52 -3.23
CA ARG A 8 7.66 2.15 -2.72
C ARG A 8 7.35 3.40 -1.89
N CYS A 9 6.49 4.29 -2.39
CA CYS A 9 6.07 5.49 -1.64
C CYS A 9 5.46 5.10 -0.29
N ILE A 10 4.53 4.14 -0.26
CA ILE A 10 3.89 3.70 0.99
C ILE A 10 4.92 3.14 1.97
N VAL A 11 5.85 2.30 1.50
CA VAL A 11 6.90 1.72 2.35
C VAL A 11 7.84 2.79 2.88
N GLU A 12 8.23 3.76 2.06
CA GLU A 12 9.07 4.90 2.46
C GLU A 12 8.36 5.75 3.53
N GLU A 13 7.07 6.08 3.34
CA GLU A 13 6.28 6.86 4.30
C GLU A 13 5.99 6.11 5.62
N VAL A 14 5.84 4.78 5.57
CA VAL A 14 5.72 3.97 6.79
C VAL A 14 7.06 3.92 7.53
N LYS A 15 8.18 3.80 6.80
CA LYS A 15 9.52 3.79 7.40
C LYS A 15 9.93 5.14 7.97
N SER A 16 9.57 6.24 7.30
CA SER A 16 9.79 7.60 7.81
C SER A 16 8.90 7.92 9.02
N GLY A 17 7.81 7.16 9.21
CA GLY A 17 6.85 7.34 10.28
C GLY A 17 5.77 8.36 9.99
N THR A 18 5.75 8.94 8.77
CA THR A 18 4.65 9.80 8.30
C THR A 18 3.34 9.02 8.22
N LEU A 19 3.39 7.77 7.73
CA LEU A 19 2.23 6.90 7.59
C LEU A 19 2.22 5.85 8.70
N LYS A 20 1.24 5.94 9.60
CA LYS A 20 1.13 5.00 10.74
C LYS A 20 0.25 3.82 10.38
N GLU A 21 0.78 2.61 10.58
CA GLU A 21 0.03 1.38 10.41
C GLU A 21 -0.82 1.07 11.66
N PRO A 22 -2.11 0.69 11.53
CA PRO A 22 -2.87 0.55 10.30
C PRO A 22 -3.36 1.90 9.74
N PHE A 23 -3.20 2.08 8.43
CA PHE A 23 -3.57 3.30 7.72
C PHE A 23 -4.80 3.10 6.84
N THR A 24 -5.51 4.19 6.55
CA THR A 24 -6.64 4.24 5.64
C THR A 24 -6.21 4.68 4.24
N LYS A 25 -7.13 4.61 3.27
CA LYS A 25 -6.92 5.17 1.94
C LYS A 25 -6.68 6.69 1.96
N ASP A 26 -7.28 7.39 2.93
CA ASP A 26 -7.12 8.83 3.12
C ASP A 26 -5.73 9.14 3.68
N ASP A 27 -5.27 8.37 4.69
CA ASP A 27 -3.89 8.49 5.19
C ASP A 27 -2.87 8.22 4.08
N PHE A 28 -3.12 7.20 3.25
CA PHE A 28 -2.30 6.91 2.07
C PHE A 28 -2.34 8.08 1.06
N ARG A 29 -3.50 8.68 0.79
CA ARG A 29 -3.64 9.85 -0.09
C ARG A 29 -2.87 11.06 0.45
N THR A 30 -2.89 11.26 1.76
CA THR A 30 -2.19 12.36 2.42
C THR A 30 -0.68 12.15 2.46
N ALA A 31 -0.22 10.95 2.79
CA ALA A 31 1.21 10.63 2.86
C ALA A 31 1.85 10.56 1.45
N CYS A 32 1.11 10.03 0.48
CA CYS A 32 1.55 9.88 -0.90
C CYS A 32 0.59 10.61 -1.85
N PRO A 33 0.61 11.96 -1.89
CA PRO A 33 -0.12 12.72 -2.88
C PRO A 33 0.50 12.46 -4.27
N ASN A 34 -0.25 12.70 -5.36
CA ASN A 34 0.12 12.50 -6.78
C ASN A 34 -0.26 11.18 -7.46
N PHE A 35 -1.16 10.38 -6.88
CA PHE A 35 -1.78 9.25 -7.60
C PHE A 35 -3.24 9.57 -8.00
N GLY A 36 -3.77 8.83 -8.98
CA GLY A 36 -5.18 8.99 -9.38
C GLY A 36 -6.15 8.46 -8.32
N GLU A 37 -7.35 9.04 -8.21
CA GLU A 37 -8.36 8.63 -7.22
C GLU A 37 -8.77 7.15 -7.36
N GLY A 38 -8.82 6.65 -8.59
CA GLY A 38 -9.03 5.22 -8.85
C GLY A 38 -7.91 4.33 -8.30
N THR A 39 -6.68 4.83 -8.25
CA THR A 39 -5.53 4.12 -7.70
C THR A 39 -5.66 3.96 -6.19
N TYR A 40 -5.98 5.03 -5.45
CA TYR A 40 -6.13 4.95 -3.99
C TYR A 40 -7.19 3.94 -3.55
N ASN A 41 -8.30 3.85 -4.30
CA ASN A 41 -9.38 2.92 -3.97
C ASN A 41 -9.10 1.48 -4.45
N ALA A 42 -8.53 1.30 -5.64
CA ALA A 42 -8.34 -0.03 -6.22
C ALA A 42 -7.02 -0.71 -5.81
N PHE A 43 -5.95 0.06 -5.59
CA PHE A 43 -4.61 -0.51 -5.39
C PHE A 43 -4.50 -1.32 -4.09
N LEU A 44 -5.01 -0.77 -2.98
CA LEU A 44 -5.00 -1.45 -1.69
C LEU A 44 -5.82 -2.74 -1.72
N ASP A 45 -7.00 -2.71 -2.34
CA ASP A 45 -7.85 -3.91 -2.43
C ASP A 45 -7.30 -4.94 -3.43
N LYS A 46 -6.74 -4.50 -4.56
CA LYS A 46 -6.09 -5.39 -5.54
C LYS A 46 -4.88 -6.12 -4.98
N HIS A 47 -4.13 -5.48 -4.09
CA HIS A 47 -2.91 -6.03 -3.50
C HIS A 47 -3.12 -6.52 -2.06
N ARG A 48 -4.37 -6.75 -1.65
CA ARG A 48 -4.66 -7.31 -0.33
C ARG A 48 -4.30 -8.80 -0.25
N VAL A 49 -4.03 -9.29 0.96
CA VAL A 49 -3.94 -10.73 1.24
C VAL A 49 -5.27 -11.40 0.83
N GLY A 50 -5.18 -12.49 0.08
CA GLY A 50 -6.33 -13.17 -0.51
C GLY A 50 -7.05 -12.36 -1.58
N ASN A 51 -6.33 -11.53 -2.34
CA ASN A 51 -6.93 -10.82 -3.47
C ASN A 51 -7.37 -11.81 -4.56
N PRO A 52 -8.55 -11.59 -5.19
CA PRO A 52 -9.09 -12.52 -6.18
C PRO A 52 -8.35 -12.51 -7.53
N GLY A 53 -7.50 -11.50 -7.76
CA GLY A 53 -6.80 -11.31 -9.02
C GLY A 53 -5.44 -12.01 -9.11
N GLY A 54 -5.01 -12.73 -8.07
CA GLY A 54 -3.69 -13.37 -8.03
C GLY A 54 -2.51 -12.39 -8.06
N ASN A 55 -2.76 -11.11 -7.74
CA ASN A 55 -1.72 -10.09 -7.64
C ASN A 55 -0.89 -10.29 -6.38
N SER A 56 0.28 -9.65 -6.35
CA SER A 56 1.14 -9.65 -5.17
C SER A 56 0.41 -9.14 -3.94
N GLU A 57 0.39 -9.97 -2.90
CA GLU A 57 -0.14 -9.64 -1.59
C GLU A 57 0.87 -8.74 -0.87
N LEU A 58 0.54 -7.45 -0.79
CA LEU A 58 1.38 -6.40 -0.21
C LEU A 58 0.74 -5.79 1.04
N PHE A 59 -0.59 -5.84 1.12
CA PHE A 59 -1.35 -5.24 2.20
C PHE A 59 -2.24 -6.26 2.90
N GLU A 60 -2.31 -6.19 4.22
CA GLU A 60 -3.27 -6.93 5.02
C GLU A 60 -4.40 -5.99 5.45
N ARG A 61 -5.64 -6.36 5.17
CA ARG A 61 -6.80 -5.61 5.64
C ARG A 61 -7.16 -6.07 7.06
N VAL A 62 -6.70 -5.31 8.05
CA VAL A 62 -6.96 -5.60 9.47
C VAL A 62 -8.36 -5.19 9.92
N SER A 63 -8.97 -4.21 9.25
CA SER A 63 -10.34 -3.74 9.54
C SER A 63 -10.98 -3.11 8.30
N PRO A 64 -12.30 -2.90 8.27
CA PRO A 64 -12.95 -2.21 7.16
C PRO A 64 -12.28 -0.86 6.87
N GLY A 65 -11.69 -0.72 5.67
CA GLY A 65 -10.98 0.49 5.25
C GLY A 65 -9.61 0.73 5.88
N LYS A 66 -9.10 -0.18 6.72
CA LYS A 66 -7.77 -0.08 7.34
C LYS A 66 -6.84 -1.19 6.86
N PHE A 67 -5.65 -0.80 6.45
CA PHE A 67 -4.66 -1.67 5.85
C PHE A 67 -3.32 -1.56 6.59
N LYS A 68 -2.55 -2.65 6.58
CA LYS A 68 -1.16 -2.71 7.03
C LYS A 68 -0.31 -3.30 5.92
N LEU A 69 0.98 -3.02 5.91
CA LEU A 69 1.95 -3.67 5.05
C LEU A 69 2.21 -5.10 5.53
N VAL A 70 2.17 -6.05 4.60
CA VAL A 70 2.60 -7.43 4.86
C VAL A 70 4.12 -7.49 4.84
N ARG A 71 4.70 -8.15 5.85
CA ARG A 71 6.14 -8.42 5.92
C ARG A 71 6.41 -9.90 5.60
N PRO A 72 7.51 -10.23 4.91
CA PRO A 72 8.60 -9.35 4.46
C PRO A 72 8.21 -8.46 3.26
N PHE A 73 8.80 -7.25 3.19
CA PHE A 73 8.55 -6.33 2.09
C PHE A 73 9.04 -6.92 0.75
N LYS A 74 8.12 -7.24 -0.17
CA LYS A 74 8.46 -7.98 -1.41
C LYS A 74 9.23 -7.20 -2.47
N TYR A 75 9.18 -5.87 -2.48
CA TYR A 75 9.78 -5.02 -3.54
C TYR A 75 10.77 -3.97 -3.00
N GLY A 76 11.39 -4.24 -1.86
CA GLY A 76 12.46 -3.39 -1.33
C GLY A 76 13.79 -4.10 -1.43
N PHE A 77 14.76 -3.46 -2.09
CA PHE A 77 16.17 -3.84 -2.30
C PHE A 77 16.47 -4.68 -3.55
N ASP A 78 16.42 -4.04 -4.71
CA ASP A 78 17.53 -4.18 -5.67
C ASP A 78 18.31 -2.86 -5.59
N CYS A 79 19.61 -2.99 -5.39
CA CYS A 79 20.57 -1.94 -5.02
C CYS A 79 20.79 -0.90 -6.13
#